data_AF-A0A821PBL3-F1
#
_entry.id   AF-A0A821PBL3-F1
#
_cell.length_a   1.000
_cell.length_b   1.000
_cell.length_c   1.000
_cell.angle_alpha   90.00
_cell.angle_beta   90.00
_cell.angle_gamma   90.00
#
_symmetry.space_group_name_H-M   'P 1'
#
loop_
_entity.id
_entity.type
_entity.pdbx_description
1 polymer ?
#
loop_
_entity_poly.entity_id
_entity_poly.type
_entity_poly.pdbx_seq_one_letter_code
_entity_poly.pdbx_strand_id
1 'polypeptide(L)'
;KEFQKEFQNDTLPNKDGYPRYRRRDNGVTMTIGKYEVDNRWIVPYNPYLIMKYNAHINVEICATVKSIKYLFKYVYKGHDCANIKLQRPVQEDTAAAQGTLEWDEIKAHLDARYVSAPEAAWRLFEFPLHDKSHAIIRLAVHLPSQEPVYFAE
;
A
#
# COMPACT_ATOMS: atom_id res chain seq x y z
N LYS A 1 6.18 9.84 17.42
CA LYS A 1 6.03 11.13 16.68
C LYS A 1 5.92 12.21 17.72
N GLU A 2 7.02 12.86 18.06
CA GLU A 2 7.04 13.87 19.13
C GLU A 2 6.66 15.23 18.57
N PHE A 3 5.62 15.82 19.14
CA PHE A 3 5.28 17.23 19.03
C PHE A 3 5.35 17.83 20.45
N GLN A 4 5.72 19.09 20.64
CA GLN A 4 5.98 20.16 19.66
C GLN A 4 7.30 20.01 18.91
N LYS A 5 7.39 20.55 17.69
CA LYS A 5 8.66 20.69 16.96
C LYS A 5 9.33 22.02 17.24
N GLU A 6 10.63 22.14 16.98
CA GLU A 6 11.31 23.43 17.05
C GLU A 6 10.84 24.36 15.91
N PHE A 7 10.82 25.66 16.18
CA PHE A 7 10.66 26.65 15.13
C PHE A 7 11.88 26.63 14.21
N GLN A 8 11.63 26.85 12.93
CA GLN A 8 12.63 26.74 11.89
C GLN A 8 12.27 27.65 10.71
N ASN A 9 13.14 28.61 10.38
CA ASN A 9 12.85 29.60 9.34
C ASN A 9 12.87 29.02 7.92
N ASP A 10 13.68 27.99 7.69
CA ASP A 10 13.90 27.34 6.38
C ASP A 10 14.03 25.83 6.51
N THR A 11 13.60 25.10 5.48
CA THR A 11 13.71 23.64 5.47
C THR A 11 15.16 23.23 5.30
N LEU A 12 15.70 22.48 6.27
CA LEU A 12 17.09 22.03 6.27
C LEU A 12 17.19 20.51 6.04
N PRO A 13 18.19 20.05 5.25
CA PRO A 13 18.51 18.64 5.15
C PRO A 13 19.06 18.12 6.48
N ASN A 14 18.74 16.88 6.81
CA ASN A 14 19.24 16.20 8.00
C ASN A 14 19.99 14.95 7.54
N LYS A 15 21.28 14.83 7.89
CA LYS A 15 22.12 13.71 7.44
C LYS A 15 21.65 12.37 7.99
N ASP A 16 21.16 12.35 9.23
CA ASP A 16 20.86 11.11 9.94
C ASP A 16 19.37 10.81 10.07
N GLY A 17 18.49 11.62 9.47
CA GLY A 17 17.05 11.49 9.67
C GLY A 17 16.20 12.22 8.66
N TYR A 18 14.94 12.44 9.02
CA TYR A 18 14.02 13.21 8.20
C TYR A 18 14.45 14.70 8.15
N PRO A 19 14.20 15.39 7.03
CA PRO A 19 14.42 16.83 6.90
C PRO A 19 13.77 17.62 8.04
N ARG A 20 14.43 18.68 8.49
CA ARG A 20 13.84 19.63 9.43
C ARG A 20 13.04 20.64 8.61
N TYR A 21 11.75 20.41 8.52
CA TYR A 21 10.86 21.28 7.75
C TYR A 21 10.71 22.67 8.38
N ARG A 22 10.54 23.66 7.50
CA ARG A 22 10.23 25.04 7.86
C ARG A 22 8.96 25.13 8.71
N ARG A 23 9.08 25.78 9.86
CA ARG A 23 8.05 26.08 10.86
C ARG A 23 8.32 27.49 11.38
N ARG A 24 7.83 28.53 10.70
CA ARG A 24 8.09 29.91 11.11
C ARG A 24 7.28 30.25 12.35
N ASP A 25 7.87 31.02 13.25
CA ASP A 25 7.08 31.72 14.25
C ASP A 25 6.46 32.94 13.58
N ASN A 26 5.13 32.96 13.49
CA ASN A 26 4.36 34.09 12.97
C ASN A 26 3.57 34.79 14.08
N GLY A 27 3.77 34.40 15.35
CA GLY A 27 3.00 34.90 16.48
C GLY A 27 1.52 34.50 16.50
N VAL A 28 1.07 33.65 15.58
CA VAL A 28 -0.32 33.20 15.52
C VAL A 28 -0.47 31.93 16.35
N THR A 29 -1.32 32.00 17.37
CA THR A 29 -1.72 30.85 18.17
C THR A 29 -3.23 30.64 18.08
N MET A 30 -3.66 29.38 18.23
CA MET A 30 -5.06 28.99 18.26
C MET A 30 -5.31 28.02 19.41
N THR A 31 -6.37 28.24 20.17
CA THR A 31 -6.77 27.32 21.24
C THR A 31 -7.60 26.18 20.67
N ILE A 32 -7.08 24.94 20.74
CA ILE A 32 -7.80 23.72 20.39
C ILE A 32 -8.02 22.92 21.66
N GLY A 33 -9.23 22.99 22.20
CA GLY A 33 -9.58 22.39 23.50
C GLY A 33 -8.81 23.04 24.64
N LYS A 34 -7.93 22.28 25.29
CA LYS A 34 -7.06 22.76 26.39
C LYS A 34 -5.64 23.13 25.95
N TYR A 35 -5.34 23.02 24.66
CA TYR A 35 -4.01 23.24 24.12
C TYR A 35 -3.97 24.54 23.32
N GLU A 36 -2.93 25.34 23.57
CA GLU A 36 -2.56 26.43 22.69
C GLU A 36 -1.64 25.90 21.60
N VAL A 37 -2.11 26.03 20.35
CA VAL A 37 -1.52 25.40 19.16
C VAL A 37 -0.95 26.49 18.27
N ASP A 38 0.33 26.34 17.93
CA ASP A 38 1.06 27.17 16.98
C ASP A 38 1.65 26.31 15.85
N ASN A 39 2.49 26.91 15.00
CA ASN A 39 3.12 26.23 13.88
C ASN A 39 4.05 25.05 14.28
N ARG A 40 4.44 24.92 15.56
CA ARG A 40 5.23 23.79 16.06
C ARG A 40 4.43 22.50 16.14
N TRP A 41 3.10 22.59 16.22
CA TRP A 41 2.19 21.45 16.26
C TRP A 41 1.69 21.02 14.88
N ILE A 42 1.73 21.91 13.90
CA ILE A 42 1.11 21.72 12.59
C ILE A 42 2.07 21.02 11.63
N VAL A 43 1.62 20.04 10.86
CA VAL A 43 2.46 19.45 9.80
C VAL A 43 2.60 20.47 8.66
N PRO A 44 3.83 20.80 8.20
CA PRO A 44 4.03 21.69 7.06
C PRO A 44 3.23 21.21 5.85
N TYR A 45 2.58 22.13 5.16
CA TYR A 45 1.77 21.84 4.00
C TYR A 45 2.06 22.83 2.88
N ASN A 46 1.60 22.50 1.66
CA ASN A 46 1.67 23.38 0.51
C ASN A 46 0.25 23.92 0.21
N PRO A 47 -0.03 25.21 0.50
CA PRO A 47 -1.35 25.81 0.28
C PRO A 47 -1.85 25.67 -1.16
N TYR A 48 -0.95 25.84 -2.14
CA TYR A 48 -1.29 25.73 -3.56
C TYR A 48 -1.77 24.33 -3.92
N LEU A 49 -1.08 23.28 -3.46
CA LEU A 49 -1.47 21.91 -3.76
C LEU A 49 -2.80 21.53 -3.10
N ILE A 50 -3.00 21.93 -1.84
CA ILE A 50 -4.26 21.68 -1.13
C ILE A 50 -5.43 22.35 -1.88
N MET A 51 -5.29 23.62 -2.25
CA MET A 51 -6.35 24.35 -2.96
C MET A 51 -6.60 23.78 -4.37
N LYS A 52 -5.53 23.41 -5.10
CA LYS A 52 -5.64 22.91 -6.48
C LYS A 52 -6.38 21.57 -6.56
N TYR A 53 -6.14 20.67 -5.62
CA TYR A 53 -6.66 19.30 -5.67
C TYR A 53 -7.79 19.03 -4.66
N ASN A 54 -8.16 20.03 -3.85
CA ASN A 54 -9.14 19.90 -2.77
C ASN A 54 -8.89 18.65 -1.89
N ALA A 55 -7.62 18.37 -1.59
CA ALA A 55 -7.18 17.17 -0.91
C ALA A 55 -6.04 17.47 0.07
N HIS A 56 -5.96 16.70 1.16
CA HIS A 56 -4.86 16.82 2.10
C HIS A 56 -3.60 16.15 1.55
N ILE A 57 -2.71 16.97 0.96
CA ILE A 57 -1.49 16.50 0.31
C ILE A 57 -0.29 16.68 1.25
N ASN A 58 0.40 15.57 1.52
CA ASN A 58 1.68 15.60 2.23
C ASN A 58 2.84 15.72 1.23
N VAL A 59 3.74 16.67 1.45
CA VAL A 59 4.93 16.88 0.59
C VAL A 59 6.17 16.56 1.41
N GLU A 60 6.95 15.58 0.96
CA GLU A 60 8.15 15.11 1.65
C GLU A 60 9.39 15.27 0.78
N ILE A 61 10.52 15.68 1.38
CA ILE A 61 11.81 15.69 0.69
C ILE A 61 12.44 14.31 0.82
N CYS A 62 12.59 13.62 -0.31
CA CYS A 62 13.18 12.29 -0.39
C CYS A 62 14.67 12.37 -0.80
N ALA A 63 15.53 12.82 0.13
CA ALA A 63 16.97 12.99 -0.14
C ALA A 63 17.88 11.99 0.59
N THR A 64 17.33 11.10 1.43
CA THR A 64 18.12 10.14 2.22
C THR A 64 17.76 8.69 1.88
N VAL A 65 18.69 7.76 2.10
CA VAL A 65 18.43 6.31 1.97
C VAL A 65 17.26 5.88 2.86
N LYS A 66 17.08 6.51 4.03
CA LYS A 66 15.92 6.27 4.91
C LYS A 66 14.60 6.68 4.23
N SER A 67 14.56 7.83 3.55
CA SER A 67 13.39 8.28 2.80
C SER A 67 13.06 7.33 1.64
N ILE A 68 14.08 6.86 0.91
CA ILE A 68 13.90 5.90 -0.19
C ILE A 68 13.37 4.56 0.34
N LYS A 69 13.98 4.03 1.42
CA LYS A 69 13.50 2.81 2.10
C LYS A 69 12.05 2.97 2.57
N TYR A 70 11.70 4.15 3.07
CA TYR A 70 10.33 4.46 3.46
C TYR A 70 9.39 4.42 2.26
N LEU A 71 9.71 5.09 1.15
CA LEU A 71 8.91 5.05 -0.08
C LEU A 71 8.67 3.60 -0.54
N PHE A 72 9.74 2.81 -0.67
CA PHE A 72 9.64 1.41 -1.06
C PHE A 72 8.86 0.56 -0.07
N LYS A 73 8.95 0.83 1.24
CA LYS A 73 8.12 0.15 2.24
C LYS A 73 6.63 0.37 1.96
N TYR A 74 6.19 1.54 1.52
CA TYR A 74 4.77 1.80 1.23
C TYR A 74 4.35 1.24 -0.13
N VAL A 75 5.22 1.32 -1.14
CA VAL A 75 4.98 0.69 -2.45
C VAL A 75 4.86 -0.84 -2.32
N TYR A 76 5.72 -1.45 -1.49
CA TYR A 76 5.77 -2.90 -1.29
C TYR A 76 5.09 -3.39 -0.01
N LYS A 77 4.33 -2.53 0.70
CA LYS A 77 3.59 -2.94 1.91
C LYS A 77 2.57 -4.05 1.61
N GLY A 78 2.25 -4.24 0.34
CA GLY A 78 1.20 -5.14 -0.12
C GLY A 78 -0.12 -4.38 -0.26
N HIS A 79 -0.98 -4.91 -1.11
CA HIS A 79 -2.36 -4.45 -1.19
C HIS A 79 -3.14 -5.13 -0.06
N ASP A 80 -4.27 -4.55 0.33
CA ASP A 80 -5.20 -5.26 1.21
C ASP A 80 -5.63 -6.54 0.49
N CYS A 81 -5.39 -7.70 1.11
CA CYS A 81 -5.74 -9.00 0.56
C CYS A 81 -6.93 -9.58 1.33
N ALA A 82 -7.81 -10.25 0.60
CA ALA A 82 -8.93 -11.01 1.14
C ALA A 82 -8.80 -12.46 0.67
N ASN A 83 -8.93 -13.38 1.62
CA ASN A 83 -9.01 -14.81 1.31
C ASN A 83 -10.48 -15.20 1.20
N ILE A 84 -10.93 -15.61 0.01
CA ILE A 84 -12.32 -15.97 -0.25
C ILE A 84 -12.41 -17.49 -0.31
N LYS A 85 -13.13 -18.10 0.64
CA LYS A 85 -13.42 -19.53 0.62
C LYS A 85 -14.58 -19.81 -0.32
N LEU A 86 -14.37 -20.65 -1.33
CA LEU A 86 -15.42 -21.10 -2.24
C LEU A 86 -16.06 -22.37 -1.67
N GLN A 87 -17.37 -22.35 -1.44
CA GLN A 87 -18.16 -23.52 -1.04
C GLN A 87 -19.28 -23.76 -2.05
N ARG A 88 -19.45 -25.00 -2.50
CA ARG A 88 -20.63 -25.40 -3.28
C ARG A 88 -21.80 -25.71 -2.35
N PRO A 89 -23.06 -25.45 -2.77
CA PRO A 89 -24.22 -25.97 -2.08
C PRO A 89 -24.21 -27.51 -2.20
N VAL A 90 -24.40 -28.19 -1.07
CA VAL A 90 -24.53 -29.65 -1.02
C VAL A 90 -25.80 -30.03 -1.80
N GLN A 91 -25.65 -30.74 -2.92
CA GLN A 91 -26.78 -31.47 -3.50
C GLN A 91 -26.99 -32.70 -2.61
N GLU A 92 -28.17 -32.80 -1.99
CA GLU A 92 -28.65 -34.03 -1.38
C GLU A 92 -28.81 -35.08 -2.49
N ASP A 93 -27.85 -36.00 -2.58
CA ASP A 93 -27.89 -37.09 -3.55
C ASP A 93 -29.10 -37.99 -3.29
N THR A 94 -30.03 -38.01 -4.24
CA THR A 94 -30.77 -39.25 -4.53
C THR A 94 -29.88 -40.11 -5.40
N ALA A 95 -29.58 -41.29 -4.87
CA ALA A 95 -28.61 -42.25 -5.35
C ALA A 95 -28.66 -42.54 -6.87
N ALA A 96 -27.51 -42.42 -7.52
CA ALA A 96 -26.92 -43.36 -8.49
C ALA A 96 -26.13 -42.66 -9.61
N ALA A 97 -24.85 -42.38 -9.37
CA ALA A 97 -23.82 -42.39 -10.42
C ALA A 97 -22.44 -42.56 -9.78
N GLN A 98 -21.72 -43.60 -10.19
CA GLN A 98 -20.29 -43.80 -9.91
C GLN A 98 -19.48 -42.55 -10.28
N GLY A 99 -18.70 -42.04 -9.32
CA GLY A 99 -17.64 -41.06 -9.54
C GLY A 99 -17.42 -40.17 -8.32
N THR A 100 -16.44 -40.51 -7.49
CA THR A 100 -16.02 -39.84 -6.26
C THR A 100 -16.08 -38.30 -6.32
N LEU A 101 -16.88 -37.67 -5.47
CA LEU A 101 -16.85 -36.22 -5.23
C LEU A 101 -15.68 -35.90 -4.26
N GLU A 102 -14.47 -35.77 -4.78
CA GLU A 102 -13.29 -35.29 -4.03
C GLU A 102 -13.23 -33.75 -3.99
N TRP A 103 -13.51 -33.16 -2.82
CA TRP A 103 -13.28 -31.73 -2.52
C TRP A 103 -12.21 -31.62 -1.44
N ASP A 104 -11.06 -31.00 -1.74
CA ASP A 104 -9.90 -30.96 -0.82
C ASP A 104 -9.62 -29.55 -0.30
N GLU A 105 -9.18 -29.44 0.95
CA GLU A 105 -9.12 -28.20 1.72
C GLU A 105 -7.95 -27.26 1.36
N ILE A 106 -6.98 -27.72 0.57
CA ILE A 106 -6.05 -26.87 -0.20
C ILE A 106 -6.80 -26.19 -1.37
N LYS A 107 -7.93 -26.80 -1.78
CA LYS A 107 -8.80 -26.48 -2.92
C LYS A 107 -10.11 -25.85 -2.39
N ALA A 108 -10.19 -24.57 -2.07
CA ALA A 108 -10.52 -23.59 -3.09
C ALA A 108 -10.66 -22.26 -2.34
N HIS A 109 -9.52 -21.61 -2.15
CA HIS A 109 -9.46 -20.26 -1.63
C HIS A 109 -8.96 -19.35 -2.74
N LEU A 110 -9.64 -18.22 -2.96
CA LEU A 110 -9.15 -17.17 -3.83
C LEU A 110 -8.40 -16.16 -2.96
N ASP A 111 -7.09 -16.05 -3.17
CA ASP A 111 -6.28 -14.95 -2.64
C ASP A 111 -6.53 -13.72 -3.52
N ALA A 112 -7.52 -12.91 -3.14
CA ALA A 112 -7.88 -11.71 -3.84
C ALA A 112 -7.12 -10.52 -3.25
N ARG A 113 -6.65 -9.62 -4.10
CA ARG A 113 -6.08 -8.33 -3.70
C ARG A 113 -7.04 -7.21 -4.07
N TYR A 114 -7.15 -6.21 -3.21
CA TYR A 114 -7.81 -4.96 -3.56
C TYR A 114 -7.07 -4.29 -4.73
N VAL A 115 -7.84 -3.87 -5.73
CA VAL A 115 -7.38 -3.07 -6.87
C VAL A 115 -8.18 -1.78 -6.84
N SER A 116 -7.48 -0.65 -6.70
CA SER A 116 -8.12 0.66 -6.67
C SER A 116 -8.69 1.02 -8.05
N ALA A 117 -9.71 1.88 -8.11
CA ALA A 117 -10.30 2.35 -9.36
C ALA A 117 -9.27 2.86 -10.41
N PRO A 118 -8.26 3.69 -10.06
CA PRO A 118 -7.26 4.12 -11.04
C PRO A 118 -6.36 2.97 -11.51
N GLU A 119 -5.98 2.02 -10.63
CA GLU A 119 -5.20 0.85 -11.05
C GLU A 119 -6.00 -0.06 -11.98
N ALA A 120 -7.30 -0.26 -11.70
CA ALA A 120 -8.19 -1.05 -12.54
C ALA A 120 -8.33 -0.44 -13.95
N ALA A 121 -8.51 0.88 -14.05
CA ALA A 121 -8.53 1.58 -15.33
C ALA A 121 -7.21 1.40 -16.10
N TRP A 122 -6.07 1.54 -15.41
CA TRP A 122 -4.74 1.33 -16.02
C TRP A 122 -4.58 -0.06 -16.62
N ARG A 123 -5.06 -1.09 -15.91
CA ARG A 123 -5.04 -2.49 -16.40
C ARG A 123 -5.99 -2.71 -17.57
N LEU A 124 -7.19 -2.15 -17.49
CA LEU A 124 -8.22 -2.29 -18.54
C LEU A 124 -7.74 -1.67 -19.86
N PHE A 125 -6.96 -0.59 -19.79
CA PHE A 125 -6.31 0.04 -20.95
C PHE A 125 -4.93 -0.54 -21.29
N GLU A 126 -4.50 -1.62 -20.62
CA GLU A 126 -3.22 -2.29 -20.85
C GLU A 126 -1.98 -1.39 -20.76
N PHE A 127 -2.05 -0.34 -19.95
CA PHE A 127 -0.91 0.54 -19.76
C PHE A 127 0.19 -0.13 -18.92
N PRO A 128 1.47 0.11 -19.23
CA PRO A 128 2.58 -0.44 -18.47
C PRO A 128 2.54 0.06 -17.03
N LEU A 129 2.37 -0.87 -16.07
CA LEU A 129 2.27 -0.57 -14.63
C LEU A 129 3.64 -0.53 -13.94
N HIS A 130 4.53 -1.42 -14.34
CA HIS A 130 5.87 -1.51 -13.79
C HIS A 130 6.79 -2.12 -14.84
N ASP A 131 7.99 -1.57 -14.93
CA ASP A 131 9.08 -2.20 -15.66
C ASP A 131 9.90 -3.03 -14.65
N LYS A 132 9.94 -4.34 -14.86
CA LYS A 132 10.72 -5.27 -14.04
C LYS A 132 11.71 -5.95 -14.96
N SER A 133 12.96 -6.01 -14.52
CA SER A 133 14.00 -6.75 -15.25
C SER A 133 13.70 -8.24 -15.41
N HIS A 134 12.90 -8.82 -14.52
CA HIS A 134 12.55 -10.24 -14.54
C HIS A 134 11.07 -10.45 -14.19
N ALA A 135 10.42 -11.40 -14.87
CA ALA A 135 9.08 -11.84 -14.53
C ALA A 135 9.14 -12.80 -13.33
N ILE A 136 8.37 -12.51 -12.27
CA ILE A 136 8.23 -13.40 -11.11
C ILE A 136 6.79 -13.95 -11.14
N ILE A 137 6.67 -15.26 -11.22
CA ILE A 137 5.39 -15.98 -11.21
C ILE A 137 5.33 -16.80 -9.91
N ARG A 138 4.23 -16.67 -9.17
CA ARG A 138 3.97 -17.49 -7.98
C ARG A 138 3.27 -18.77 -8.44
N LEU A 139 3.97 -19.90 -8.32
CA LEU A 139 3.43 -21.22 -8.65
C LEU A 139 2.52 -21.73 -7.53
N ALA A 140 1.60 -22.64 -7.86
CA ALA A 140 0.78 -23.32 -6.88
C ALA A 140 1.68 -24.21 -6.00
N VAL A 141 1.33 -24.35 -4.72
CA VAL A 141 2.01 -25.30 -3.84
C VAL A 141 1.43 -26.68 -4.13
N HIS A 142 2.30 -27.59 -4.58
CA HIS A 142 1.92 -28.97 -4.90
C HIS A 142 2.83 -29.95 -4.16
N LEU A 143 2.36 -31.19 -4.04
CA LEU A 143 3.18 -32.28 -3.51
C LEU A 143 4.35 -32.60 -4.47
N PRO A 144 5.42 -33.24 -3.97
CA PRO A 144 6.53 -33.67 -4.82
C PRO A 144 6.01 -34.45 -6.05
N SER A 145 6.49 -34.05 -7.23
CA SER A 145 6.16 -34.66 -8.53
C SER A 145 4.73 -34.49 -9.06
N GLN A 146 3.88 -33.64 -8.47
CA GLN A 146 2.50 -33.44 -8.97
C GLN A 146 2.32 -32.32 -10.00
N GLU A 147 3.15 -31.27 -10.00
CA GLU A 147 3.19 -30.26 -11.07
C GLU A 147 4.64 -29.93 -11.47
N PRO A 148 5.27 -30.73 -12.34
CA PRO A 148 6.57 -30.36 -12.89
C PRO A 148 6.44 -29.15 -13.83
N VAL A 149 7.20 -28.08 -13.57
CA VAL A 149 7.29 -26.91 -14.45
C VAL A 149 8.49 -27.08 -15.37
N TYR A 150 8.24 -27.05 -16.69
CA TYR A 150 9.28 -27.11 -17.71
C TYR A 150 9.52 -25.71 -18.27
N PHE A 151 10.78 -25.29 -18.30
CA PHE A 151 11.18 -24.04 -18.94
C PHE A 151 11.58 -24.35 -20.38
N ALA A 152 11.03 -23.61 -21.34
CA ALA A 152 11.55 -23.60 -22.70
C ALA A 152 12.84 -22.78 -22.68
N GLU A 153 13.94 -23.42 -23.10
CA GLU A 153 15.23 -22.78 -23.34
C GLU A 153 15.24 -22.08 -24.71
#